data_AF-A0AAU9J7H2-F1
#
_entry.id   AF-A0AAU9J7H2-F1
#
_cell.length_a   1.000
_cell.length_b   1.000
_cell.length_c   1.000
_cell.angle_alpha   90.00
_cell.angle_beta   90.00
_cell.angle_gamma   90.00
#
_symmetry.space_group_name_H-M   'P 1'
#
loop_
_entity.id
_entity.type
_entity.pdbx_description
1 polymer ?
#
loop_
_entity_poly.entity_id
_entity_poly.type
_entity_poly.pdbx_seq_one_letter_code
_entity_poly.pdbx_strand_id
1 'polypeptide(L)'
;MYATTNGDYGKSWVSTQGQDPRKTTTQIKNYREIAETDLMQKTGLKLLKAKIMKEKEIEDIEAGEPDQHVYDPCIPQPRITSLNVKAEEMTYPEIGINVGQNPKYMTRNSEYGRLHPNQHDLPAKYFPMNNKFTTSFVAERVPDTGLNTFKNPSRVHYLFDS
;
A
#
# COMPACT_ATOMS: atom_id res chain seq x y z
N MET A 1 43.38 -47.21 -0.52
CA MET A 1 44.20 -47.38 -1.75
C MET A 1 43.28 -47.92 -2.83
N TYR A 2 43.15 -47.23 -3.97
CA TYR A 2 42.44 -47.74 -5.13
C TYR A 2 43.48 -48.37 -6.08
N ALA A 3 43.36 -49.67 -6.34
CA ALA A 3 44.21 -50.39 -7.29
C ALA A 3 43.42 -50.58 -8.59
N THR A 4 43.87 -49.92 -9.66
CA THR A 4 43.30 -50.11 -11.01
C THR A 4 43.92 -51.33 -11.66
N THR A 5 43.11 -52.25 -12.15
CA THR A 5 43.61 -53.42 -12.90
C THR A 5 43.66 -53.11 -14.40
N ASN A 6 44.58 -53.74 -15.14
CA ASN A 6 44.74 -53.52 -16.58
C ASN A 6 43.50 -53.88 -17.42
N GLY A 7 42.48 -54.51 -16.84
CA GLY A 7 41.19 -54.76 -17.49
C GLY A 7 40.16 -53.63 -17.36
N ASP A 8 40.48 -52.56 -16.62
CA ASP A 8 39.56 -51.43 -16.39
C ASP A 8 39.68 -50.31 -17.44
N TYR A 9 40.62 -50.42 -18.38
CA TYR A 9 40.72 -49.50 -19.49
C TYR A 9 39.56 -49.69 -20.46
N GLY A 10 38.70 -48.67 -20.57
CA GLY A 10 37.54 -48.66 -21.48
C GLY A 10 36.18 -48.91 -20.85
N LYS A 11 36.09 -49.12 -19.53
CA LYS A 11 34.79 -49.07 -18.84
C LYS A 11 34.25 -47.65 -18.88
N SER A 12 33.07 -47.48 -19.48
CA SER A 12 32.33 -46.22 -19.42
C SER A 12 32.07 -45.86 -17.96
N TRP A 13 32.30 -44.59 -17.60
CA TRP A 13 31.97 -44.08 -16.28
C TRP A 13 30.49 -44.36 -16.03
N VAL A 14 30.19 -45.20 -15.04
CA VAL A 14 28.82 -45.60 -14.69
C VAL A 14 28.15 -44.41 -13.99
N SER A 15 27.66 -43.44 -14.77
CA SER A 15 26.87 -42.32 -14.23
C SER A 15 25.39 -42.65 -14.06
N THR A 16 24.90 -43.66 -14.78
CA THR A 16 23.55 -44.21 -14.71
C THR A 16 23.57 -45.54 -13.97
N GLN A 17 22.64 -45.73 -13.02
CA GLN A 17 22.49 -46.92 -12.17
C GLN A 17 22.43 -48.26 -12.94
N GLY A 18 23.56 -48.76 -13.43
CA GLY A 18 23.69 -50.03 -14.12
C GLY A 18 23.07 -50.12 -15.53
N GLN A 19 22.53 -49.03 -16.10
CA GLN A 19 22.01 -49.01 -17.47
C GLN A 19 22.96 -48.31 -18.44
N ASP A 20 23.18 -48.95 -19.59
CA ASP A 20 23.90 -48.39 -20.73
C ASP A 20 23.24 -47.04 -21.12
N PRO A 21 24.00 -45.92 -21.19
CA PRO A 21 23.44 -44.60 -21.51
C PRO A 21 22.75 -44.54 -22.89
N ARG A 22 22.97 -45.53 -23.76
CA ARG A 22 22.24 -45.69 -25.03
C ARG A 22 20.85 -46.32 -24.88
N LYS A 23 20.56 -46.92 -23.72
CA LYS A 23 19.31 -47.64 -23.39
C LYS A 23 18.44 -46.87 -22.38
N THR A 24 18.91 -45.75 -21.85
CA THR A 24 18.08 -44.92 -20.96
C THR A 24 17.01 -44.23 -21.81
N THR A 25 15.79 -44.78 -21.77
CA THR A 25 14.58 -44.34 -22.47
C THR A 25 14.06 -42.96 -21.97
N THR A 26 14.94 -42.08 -21.48
CA THR A 26 14.59 -40.67 -21.34
C THR A 26 14.68 -40.05 -22.72
N GLN A 27 13.52 -39.88 -23.34
CA GLN A 27 13.35 -39.17 -24.60
C GLN A 27 14.06 -37.81 -24.46
N ILE A 28 15.23 -37.68 -25.10
CA ILE A 28 15.99 -36.43 -25.09
C ILE A 28 15.13 -35.42 -25.84
N LYS A 29 14.58 -34.46 -25.09
CA LYS A 29 13.70 -33.43 -25.65
C LYS A 29 14.43 -32.65 -26.72
N ASN A 30 13.72 -32.34 -27.80
CA ASN A 30 14.26 -31.49 -28.83
C ASN A 30 14.44 -30.07 -28.27
N TYR A 31 15.42 -29.30 -28.76
CA TYR A 31 15.64 -27.91 -28.38
C TYR A 31 14.38 -27.05 -28.49
N ARG A 32 13.54 -27.34 -29.49
CA ARG A 32 12.24 -26.69 -29.65
C ARG A 32 11.32 -26.92 -28.46
N GLU A 33 11.20 -28.16 -28.00
CA GLU A 33 10.36 -28.52 -26.85
C GLU A 33 10.89 -27.87 -25.57
N ILE A 34 12.21 -27.79 -25.40
CA ILE A 34 12.84 -27.09 -24.28
C ILE A 34 12.46 -25.60 -24.31
N ALA A 35 12.58 -24.95 -25.47
CA ALA A 35 12.22 -23.54 -25.63
C ALA A 35 10.74 -23.27 -25.39
N GLU A 36 9.85 -24.15 -25.87
CA GLU A 36 8.41 -24.06 -25.62
C GLU A 36 8.08 -24.22 -24.13
N THR A 37 8.74 -25.15 -23.43
CA THR A 37 8.55 -25.32 -21.97
C THR A 37 9.03 -24.10 -21.16
N ASP A 38 10.17 -23.50 -21.52
CA ASP A 38 10.68 -22.30 -20.85
C ASP A 38 9.76 -21.10 -21.09
N LEU A 39 9.24 -20.94 -22.31
CA LEU A 39 8.25 -19.90 -22.62
C LEU A 39 6.97 -20.08 -21.79
N MET A 40 6.44 -21.31 -21.70
CA MET A 40 5.26 -21.63 -20.90
C MET A 40 5.47 -21.36 -19.41
N GLN A 41 6.65 -21.65 -18.87
CA GLN A 41 6.97 -21.34 -17.47
C GLN A 41 7.01 -19.83 -17.24
N LYS A 42 7.65 -19.07 -18.13
CA LYS A 42 7.72 -17.61 -18.04
C LYS A 42 6.35 -16.95 -18.14
N THR A 43 5.50 -17.39 -19.05
CA THR A 43 4.13 -16.87 -19.17
C THR A 43 3.27 -17.27 -17.98
N GLY A 44 3.38 -18.52 -17.51
CA GLY A 44 2.71 -19.01 -16.32
C GLY A 44 3.06 -18.21 -15.06
N LEU A 45 4.35 -17.91 -14.85
CA LEU A 45 4.81 -17.07 -13.73
C LEU A 45 4.25 -15.65 -13.80
N LYS A 46 4.18 -15.05 -14.99
CA LYS A 46 3.56 -13.72 -15.18
C LYS A 46 2.08 -13.73 -14.82
N LEU A 47 1.33 -14.74 -15.28
CA LEU A 47 -0.09 -14.89 -14.97
C LEU A 47 -0.33 -15.12 -13.47
N LEU A 48 0.50 -15.95 -12.85
CA LEU A 48 0.43 -16.22 -11.42
C LEU A 48 0.73 -14.97 -10.60
N LYS A 49 1.76 -14.19 -10.99
CA LYS A 49 2.03 -12.88 -10.37
C LYS A 49 0.83 -11.94 -10.49
N ALA A 50 0.24 -11.84 -11.68
CA ALA A 50 -0.94 -10.99 -11.89
C ALA A 50 -2.14 -11.42 -11.03
N LYS A 51 -2.37 -12.74 -10.90
CA LYS A 51 -3.41 -13.29 -10.03
C LYS A 51 -3.17 -12.94 -8.55
N ILE A 52 -1.95 -13.12 -8.07
CA ILE A 52 -1.56 -12.78 -6.69
C ILE A 52 -1.73 -11.28 -6.43
N MET A 53 -1.33 -10.41 -7.36
CA MET A 53 -1.52 -8.96 -7.17
C MET A 53 -3.00 -8.59 -7.07
N LYS A 54 -3.85 -9.20 -7.90
CA LYS A 54 -5.29 -8.96 -7.87
C LYS A 54 -5.95 -9.49 -6.59
N GLU A 55 -5.50 -10.64 -6.09
CA GLU A 55 -5.98 -11.19 -4.82
C GLU A 55 -5.62 -10.26 -3.66
N LYS A 56 -4.38 -9.77 -3.61
CA LYS A 56 -3.95 -8.76 -2.63
C LYS A 56 -4.72 -7.46 -2.72
N GLU A 57 -5.00 -6.96 -3.92
CA GLU A 57 -5.81 -5.76 -4.11
C GLU A 57 -7.22 -5.92 -3.50
N ILE A 58 -7.83 -7.10 -3.66
CA ILE A 58 -9.13 -7.41 -3.04
C ILE A 58 -9.01 -7.44 -1.51
N GLU A 59 -7.97 -8.12 -0.99
CA GLU A 59 -7.70 -8.17 0.46
C GLU A 59 -7.48 -6.77 1.06
N ASP A 60 -6.72 -5.91 0.37
CA ASP A 60 -6.42 -4.54 0.80
C ASP A 60 -7.70 -3.67 0.80
N ILE A 61 -8.57 -3.83 -0.21
CA ILE A 61 -9.88 -3.17 -0.28
C ILE A 61 -10.79 -3.61 0.88
N GLU A 62 -10.82 -4.92 1.17
CA GLU A 62 -11.60 -5.49 2.29
C GLU A 62 -11.06 -5.03 3.65
N ALA A 63 -9.74 -4.97 3.81
CA ALA A 63 -9.07 -4.43 4.99
C ALA A 63 -9.23 -2.91 5.13
N GLY A 64 -9.64 -2.23 4.05
CA GLY A 64 -9.80 -0.79 4.01
C GLY A 64 -8.47 -0.03 3.97
N GLU A 65 -7.41 -0.67 3.47
CA GLU A 65 -6.19 0.04 3.10
C GLU A 65 -6.44 0.84 1.81
N PRO A 66 -5.88 2.04 1.69
CA PRO A 66 -6.05 2.84 0.49
C PRO A 66 -5.20 2.28 -0.66
N ASP A 67 -5.78 2.31 -1.87
CA ASP A 67 -5.16 1.81 -3.10
C ASP A 67 -3.78 2.45 -3.36
N GLN A 68 -2.73 1.63 -3.32
CA GLN A 68 -1.34 2.04 -3.58
C GLN A 68 -1.12 2.55 -5.01
N HIS A 69 -1.98 2.19 -5.97
CA HIS A 69 -1.76 2.50 -7.39
C HIS A 69 -2.38 3.83 -7.85
N VAL A 70 -3.13 4.51 -6.98
CA VAL A 70 -3.72 5.82 -7.30
C VAL A 70 -2.88 6.99 -6.74
N TYR A 71 -1.94 6.76 -5.81
CA TYR A 71 -1.33 7.84 -5.05
C TYR A 71 0.19 7.73 -4.81
N ASP A 72 0.82 8.90 -4.71
CA ASP A 72 2.26 9.07 -4.45
C ASP A 72 2.65 8.46 -3.08
N PRO A 73 3.59 7.51 -3.03
CA PRO A 73 4.03 6.87 -1.80
C PRO A 73 4.69 7.82 -0.78
N CYS A 74 5.03 9.05 -1.18
CA CYS A 74 5.63 10.06 -0.29
C CYS A 74 4.60 10.87 0.51
N ILE A 75 3.31 10.75 0.21
CA ILE A 75 2.25 11.51 0.88
C ILE A 75 1.64 10.63 1.98
N PRO A 76 1.80 10.95 3.27
CA PRO A 76 1.15 10.20 4.34
C PRO A 76 -0.37 10.35 4.20
N GLN A 77 -1.03 9.23 3.88
CA GLN A 77 -2.45 9.22 3.63
C GLN A 77 -3.23 9.26 4.95
N PRO A 78 -4.37 9.97 5.00
CA PRO A 78 -5.25 9.91 6.17
C PRO A 78 -5.75 8.47 6.31
N ARG A 79 -5.56 7.88 7.50
CA ARG A 79 -6.06 6.53 7.78
C ARG A 79 -7.58 6.51 7.65
N ILE A 80 -8.09 5.61 6.81
CA ILE A 80 -9.52 5.33 6.71
C ILE A 80 -10.00 4.88 8.08
N THR A 81 -10.94 5.62 8.66
CA THR A 81 -11.52 5.29 9.96
C THR A 81 -12.99 4.92 9.75
N SER A 82 -13.42 3.79 10.30
CA SER A 82 -14.85 3.42 10.27
C SER A 82 -15.62 4.34 11.21
N LEU A 83 -16.77 4.84 10.75
CA LEU A 83 -17.68 5.58 11.61
C LEU A 83 -18.57 4.57 12.35
N ASN A 84 -18.21 4.23 13.59
CA ASN A 84 -18.95 3.23 14.38
C ASN A 84 -20.21 3.80 15.08
N VAL A 85 -20.74 4.92 14.59
CA VAL A 85 -21.90 5.59 15.20
C VAL A 85 -23.18 5.04 14.59
N LYS A 86 -24.09 4.57 15.43
CA LYS A 86 -25.45 4.20 15.01
C LYS A 86 -26.36 5.42 15.07
N ALA A 87 -27.24 5.58 14.09
CA ALA A 87 -28.21 6.68 14.05
C ALA A 87 -29.11 6.70 15.30
N GLU A 88 -29.44 5.52 15.85
CA GLU A 88 -30.25 5.36 17.06
C GLU A 88 -29.57 5.90 18.33
N GLU A 89 -28.23 5.96 18.35
CA GLU A 89 -27.45 6.43 19.49
C GLU A 89 -27.26 7.97 19.49
N MET A 90 -27.67 8.65 18.41
CA MET A 90 -27.53 10.09 18.27
C MET A 90 -28.61 10.82 19.08
N THR A 91 -28.20 11.60 20.06
CA THR A 91 -29.10 12.43 20.87
C THR A 91 -29.30 13.80 20.23
N TYR A 92 -30.56 14.23 20.10
CA TYR A 92 -30.91 15.54 19.55
C TYR A 92 -31.51 16.43 20.65
N PRO A 93 -31.21 17.75 20.64
CA PRO A 93 -31.78 18.67 21.62
C PRO A 93 -33.29 18.83 21.42
N GLU A 94 -34.02 19.01 22.51
CA GLU A 94 -35.45 19.33 22.46
C GLU A 94 -35.69 20.73 21.89
N ILE A 95 -36.78 20.88 21.14
CA ILE A 95 -37.18 22.17 20.56
C ILE A 95 -37.69 23.05 21.71
N GLY A 96 -36.91 24.05 22.11
CA GLY A 96 -37.18 24.90 23.29
C GLY A 96 -38.44 25.78 23.22
N ILE A 97 -39.15 25.81 22.09
CA ILE A 97 -40.41 26.54 21.95
C ILE A 97 -41.46 25.61 21.35
N ASN A 98 -42.63 25.50 22.00
CA ASN A 98 -43.80 24.71 21.57
C ASN A 98 -44.38 25.10 20.18
N VAL A 99 -43.70 25.98 19.44
CA VAL A 99 -44.05 26.47 18.11
C VAL A 99 -43.95 25.36 17.05
N GLY A 100 -43.14 24.33 17.25
CA GLY A 100 -42.97 23.22 16.30
C GLY A 100 -44.16 22.24 16.19
N GLN A 101 -45.07 22.23 17.18
CA GLN A 101 -46.22 21.31 17.18
C GLN A 101 -47.44 21.88 16.45
N ASN A 102 -47.56 23.20 16.33
CA ASN A 102 -48.70 23.84 15.68
C ASN A 102 -48.34 24.24 14.24
N PRO A 103 -48.94 23.62 13.21
CA PRO A 103 -48.64 23.92 11.82
C PRO A 103 -48.85 25.39 11.44
N LYS A 104 -49.72 26.12 12.16
CA LYS A 104 -50.00 27.54 11.89
C LYS A 104 -48.86 28.47 12.30
N TYR A 105 -47.98 28.04 13.21
CA TYR A 105 -46.88 28.84 13.74
C TYR A 105 -45.50 28.33 13.29
N MET A 106 -45.45 27.32 12.41
CA MET A 106 -44.19 26.87 11.84
C MET A 106 -43.51 28.00 11.06
N THR A 107 -42.30 28.34 11.48
CA THR A 107 -41.42 29.26 10.73
C THR A 107 -40.48 28.45 9.85
N ARG A 108 -40.00 29.03 8.73
CA ARG A 108 -39.03 28.34 7.86
C ARG A 108 -37.77 27.90 8.61
N ASN A 109 -37.32 28.69 9.58
CA ASN A 109 -36.13 28.36 10.37
C ASN A 109 -36.37 27.18 11.33
N SER A 110 -37.62 26.88 11.69
CA SER A 110 -37.95 25.71 12.52
C SER A 110 -37.91 24.38 11.75
N GLU A 111 -37.66 24.42 10.45
CA GLU A 111 -37.54 23.22 9.61
C GLU A 111 -36.14 22.57 9.72
N TYR A 112 -35.10 23.37 10.02
CA TYR A 112 -33.75 22.85 10.23
C TYR A 112 -33.69 21.96 11.47
N GLY A 113 -33.11 20.76 11.33
CA GLY A 113 -32.99 19.80 12.43
C GLY A 113 -34.28 19.09 12.83
N ARG A 114 -35.40 19.33 12.12
CA ARG A 114 -36.67 18.62 12.36
C ARG A 114 -36.62 17.15 11.97
N LEU A 115 -35.95 16.84 10.86
CA LEU A 115 -35.72 15.48 10.39
C LEU A 115 -34.39 14.97 10.96
N HIS A 116 -34.45 13.83 11.64
CA HIS A 116 -33.26 13.14 12.10
C HIS A 116 -32.69 12.28 10.96
N PRO A 117 -31.35 12.25 10.79
CA PRO A 117 -30.70 11.39 9.80
C PRO A 117 -30.95 9.91 10.11
N ASN A 118 -31.16 9.13 9.05
CA ASN A 118 -31.21 7.67 9.13
C ASN A 118 -29.80 7.08 9.05
N GLN A 119 -29.66 5.78 9.36
CA GLN A 119 -28.37 5.08 9.26
C GLN A 119 -27.77 5.13 7.84
N HIS A 120 -28.61 5.19 6.81
CA HIS A 120 -28.19 5.30 5.42
C HIS A 120 -27.61 6.67 5.06
N ASP A 121 -27.93 7.71 5.85
CA ASP A 121 -27.39 9.06 5.66
C ASP A 121 -26.01 9.20 6.30
N LEU A 122 -25.63 8.27 7.20
CA LEU A 122 -24.32 8.25 7.84
C LEU A 122 -23.28 7.58 6.93
N PRO A 123 -22.11 8.18 6.73
CA PRO A 123 -21.04 7.57 5.94
C PRO A 123 -20.44 6.38 6.68
N ALA A 124 -20.21 5.26 5.97
CA ALA A 124 -19.57 4.08 6.56
C ALA A 124 -18.10 4.33 6.96
N LYS A 125 -17.41 5.21 6.22
CA LYS A 125 -16.00 5.55 6.38
C LYS A 125 -15.85 7.07 6.40
N TYR A 126 -14.95 7.58 7.24
CA TYR A 126 -14.60 9.00 7.28
C TYR A 126 -13.07 9.18 7.32
N PHE A 127 -12.62 10.33 6.83
CA PHE A 127 -11.21 10.67 6.65
C PHE A 127 -10.86 11.90 7.49
N PRO A 128 -10.53 11.74 8.78
CA PRO A 128 -10.22 12.88 9.62
C PRO A 128 -8.87 13.50 9.20
N MET A 129 -8.87 14.80 8.87
CA MET A 129 -7.63 15.55 8.72
C MET A 129 -7.06 15.86 10.11
N ASN A 130 -5.87 15.34 10.40
CA ASN A 130 -5.18 15.61 11.66
C ASN A 130 -4.31 16.86 11.54
N ASN A 131 -4.81 18.00 12.03
CA ASN A 131 -4.09 19.27 12.02
C ASN A 131 -3.19 19.49 13.25
N LYS A 132 -2.94 18.48 14.10
CA LYS A 132 -2.13 18.63 15.32
C LYS A 132 -0.72 19.17 15.06
N PHE A 133 -0.12 18.79 13.93
CA PHE A 133 1.18 19.30 13.53
C PHE A 133 1.09 20.78 13.17
N THR A 134 0.13 21.16 12.32
CA THR A 134 0.03 22.53 11.82
C THR A 134 -0.45 23.51 12.89
N THR A 135 -1.23 23.06 13.88
CA THR A 135 -1.63 23.89 15.02
C THR A 135 -0.47 24.34 15.92
N SER A 136 0.68 23.66 15.83
CA SER A 136 1.87 24.05 16.61
C SER A 136 2.64 25.23 15.99
N PHE A 137 2.41 25.52 14.71
CA PHE A 137 3.03 26.69 14.09
C PHE A 137 2.36 27.95 14.62
N VAL A 138 3.18 28.90 15.03
CA VAL A 138 2.73 30.27 15.26
C VAL A 138 2.26 30.79 13.90
N ALA A 139 0.97 31.12 13.77
CA ALA A 139 0.32 31.45 12.50
C ALA A 139 0.83 32.75 11.84
N GLU A 140 1.79 33.42 12.47
CA GLU A 140 2.35 34.67 12.01
C GLU A 140 3.69 34.46 11.31
N ARG A 141 4.06 35.43 10.47
CA ARG A 141 5.41 35.50 9.92
C ARG A 141 6.39 35.67 11.07
N VAL A 142 7.17 34.63 11.38
CA VAL A 142 8.27 34.73 12.34
C VAL A 142 9.27 35.78 11.81
N PRO A 143 9.45 36.93 12.47
CA PRO A 143 10.40 37.93 12.01
C PRO A 143 11.81 37.37 12.16
N ASP A 144 12.62 37.49 11.11
CA ASP A 144 14.03 37.18 11.19
C ASP A 144 14.73 38.25 12.04
N THR A 145 14.99 37.90 13.29
CA THR A 145 15.69 38.75 14.28
C THR A 145 17.15 38.34 14.45
N GLY A 146 17.64 37.42 13.62
CA GLY A 146 19.02 36.95 13.67
C GLY A 146 20.00 38.03 13.24
N LEU A 147 21.10 38.18 13.99
CA LEU A 147 22.27 38.90 13.51
C LEU A 147 23.06 37.99 12.58
N ASN A 148 23.42 38.48 11.39
CA ASN A 148 24.31 37.76 10.51
C ASN A 148 25.73 37.75 11.12
N THR A 149 26.09 36.62 11.73
CA THR A 149 27.41 36.37 12.34
C THR A 149 28.30 35.52 11.43
N PHE A 150 27.87 35.28 10.19
CA PHE A 150 28.65 34.51 9.24
C PHE A 150 29.92 35.27 8.89
N LYS A 151 31.08 34.69 9.21
CA LYS A 151 32.37 35.18 8.71
C LYS A 151 32.38 34.93 7.22
N ASN A 152 32.62 35.95 6.41
CA ASN A 152 32.71 35.79 4.96
C ASN A 152 34.02 35.04 4.63
N PRO A 153 33.98 33.76 4.23
CA PRO A 153 35.20 33.07 3.87
C PRO A 153 35.73 33.63 2.55
N SER A 154 37.00 33.98 2.52
CA SER A 154 37.68 34.35 1.30
C SER A 154 37.82 33.12 0.38
N ARG A 155 37.52 33.27 -0.91
CA ARG A 155 37.72 32.18 -1.89
C ARG A 155 39.19 32.03 -2.32
N VAL A 156 40.08 32.89 -1.81
CA VAL A 156 41.45 33.06 -2.31
C VAL A 156 42.50 32.84 -1.21
N HIS A 157 42.24 33.21 0.04
CA HIS A 157 43.22 33.16 1.13
C HIS A 157 42.69 32.43 2.37
N TYR A 158 42.70 31.10 2.29
CA TYR A 158 42.29 30.19 3.37
C TYR A 158 42.97 30.46 4.73
N LEU A 159 44.20 31.00 4.73
CA LEU A 159 44.99 31.26 5.95
C LEU A 159 44.41 32.33 6.88
N PHE A 160 43.51 33.19 6.38
CA PHE A 160 42.92 34.28 7.16
C PHE A 160 41.43 34.06 7.50
N ASP A 161 40.86 32.93 7.08
CA ASP A 161 39.50 32.52 7.43
C ASP A 161 39.53 31.69 8.72
N SER A 162 39.71 32.36 9.85
CA SER A 162 39.56 31.79 11.21
C SER A 162 38.28 32.29 11.85
#